data_AF-A0A5C3P308-F1
#
_entry.id   AF-A0A5C3P308-F1
#
_cell.length_a   1.000
_cell.length_b   1.000
_cell.length_c   1.000
_cell.angle_alpha   90.00
_cell.angle_beta   90.00
_cell.angle_gamma   90.00
#
_symmetry.space_group_name_H-M   'P 1'
#
loop_
_entity.id
_entity.type
_entity.pdbx_description
1 polymer ?
#
loop_
_entity_poly.entity_id
_entity_poly.type
_entity_poly.pdbx_seq_one_letter_code
_entity_poly.pdbx_strand_id
1 'polypeptide(L)'
;MSAVTSTRFRLSPKAECYRKSHFANGRTLTNAERDVLFATLCLMPGCEKYNKDVHDEYCARHARSEIARARGLIAIELEKLWSKGVVLTYRHTAIWAREFEVTFKQADDIVIDLAGERINKEIEDLQAAEAWDTTQQAWLPYPTVESDINEVWALGDHAA
;
A
#
# COMPACT_ATOMS: atom_id res chain seq x y z
N MET A 1 39.15 -18.06 -21.54
CA MET A 1 38.13 -17.18 -20.91
C MET A 1 36.95 -17.10 -21.85
N SER A 2 35.92 -17.91 -21.66
CA SER A 2 34.74 -17.90 -22.55
C SER A 2 33.79 -16.80 -22.10
N ALA A 3 33.53 -15.83 -22.97
CA ALA A 3 32.50 -14.83 -22.77
C ALA A 3 31.13 -15.53 -22.66
N VAL A 4 30.54 -15.53 -21.46
CA VAL A 4 29.15 -15.93 -21.26
C VAL A 4 28.29 -14.79 -21.82
N THR A 5 28.13 -14.76 -23.15
CA THR A 5 27.06 -14.00 -23.79
C THR A 5 25.76 -14.72 -23.49
N SER A 6 25.16 -14.42 -22.33
CA SER A 6 23.74 -14.71 -22.09
C SER A 6 22.93 -13.82 -23.04
N THR A 7 22.81 -14.25 -24.29
CA THR A 7 21.86 -13.69 -25.24
C THR A 7 20.48 -14.16 -24.80
N ARG A 8 19.92 -13.48 -23.78
CA ARG A 8 18.51 -13.61 -23.44
C ARG A 8 17.72 -13.52 -24.73
N PHE A 9 16.94 -14.56 -25.01
CA PHE A 9 16.06 -14.61 -26.18
C PHE A 9 15.24 -13.32 -26.26
N ARG A 10 15.22 -12.70 -27.43
CA ARG A 10 14.43 -11.49 -27.69
C ARG A 10 13.43 -11.81 -28.79
N LEU A 11 12.18 -11.41 -28.56
CA LEU A 11 11.16 -11.43 -29.60
C LEU A 11 11.60 -10.54 -30.77
N SER A 12 11.13 -10.88 -31.98
CA SER A 12 11.31 -10.01 -33.14
C SER A 12 10.64 -8.64 -32.87
N PRO A 13 11.12 -7.52 -33.45
CA PRO A 13 10.54 -6.20 -33.21
C PRO A 13 9.04 -6.14 -33.49
N LYS A 14 8.57 -6.90 -34.49
CA LYS A 14 7.15 -7.01 -34.83
C LYS A 14 6.35 -7.76 -33.77
N ALA A 15 6.86 -8.88 -33.27
CA ALA A 15 6.22 -9.65 -32.20
C ALA A 15 6.23 -8.89 -30.86
N GLU A 16 7.30 -8.16 -30.58
CA GLU A 16 7.40 -7.30 -29.40
C GLU A 16 6.37 -6.15 -29.47
N CYS A 17 6.24 -5.51 -30.62
CA CYS A 17 5.24 -4.46 -30.84
C CYS A 17 3.82 -5.01 -30.65
N TYR A 18 3.52 -6.16 -31.26
CA TYR A 18 2.24 -6.84 -31.12
C TYR A 18 1.93 -7.19 -29.66
N ARG A 19 2.90 -7.76 -28.94
CA ARG A 19 2.76 -8.07 -27.53
C ARG A 19 2.45 -6.82 -26.71
N LYS A 20 3.19 -5.73 -26.91
CA LYS A 20 2.97 -4.46 -26.21
C LYS A 20 1.61 -3.83 -26.52
N SER A 21 1.14 -3.90 -27.76
CA SER A 21 -0.16 -3.31 -28.13
C SER A 21 -1.33 -3.96 -27.40
N HIS A 22 -1.22 -5.24 -27.02
CA HIS A 22 -2.24 -5.93 -26.22
C HIS A 22 -2.34 -5.43 -24.77
N PHE A 23 -1.28 -4.82 -24.25
CA PHE A 23 -1.27 -4.17 -22.93
C PHE A 23 -1.38 -2.65 -23.02
N ALA A 24 -1.66 -2.09 -24.21
CA ALA A 24 -1.86 -0.66 -24.37
C ALA A 24 -3.08 -0.20 -23.54
N ASN A 25 -3.01 1.03 -23.02
CA ASN A 25 -4.04 1.64 -22.17
C ASN A 25 -4.27 0.84 -20.86
N GLY A 26 -3.18 0.48 -20.18
CA GLY A 26 -3.19 -0.09 -18.82
C GLY A 26 -3.94 -1.42 -18.68
N ARG A 27 -4.35 -2.04 -19.79
CA ARG A 27 -5.24 -3.20 -19.77
C ARG A 27 -4.52 -4.44 -19.25
N THR A 28 -5.10 -5.07 -18.24
CA THR A 28 -4.70 -6.42 -17.84
C THR A 28 -5.46 -7.46 -18.66
N LEU A 29 -4.75 -8.40 -19.28
CA LEU A 29 -5.34 -9.47 -20.08
C LEU A 29 -5.97 -10.54 -19.18
N THR A 30 -7.13 -11.05 -19.60
CA THR A 30 -7.73 -12.26 -19.02
C THR A 30 -6.87 -13.50 -19.32
N ASN A 31 -7.09 -14.60 -18.58
CA ASN A 31 -6.38 -15.85 -18.85
C ASN A 31 -6.56 -16.34 -20.30
N ALA A 32 -7.78 -16.25 -20.83
CA ALA A 32 -8.05 -16.60 -22.22
C ALA A 32 -7.30 -15.70 -23.21
N GLU A 33 -7.25 -14.39 -22.96
CA GLU A 33 -6.52 -13.45 -23.81
C GLU A 33 -5.01 -13.65 -23.75
N ARG A 34 -4.47 -14.03 -22.58
CA ARG A 34 -3.07 -14.42 -22.44
C ARG A 34 -2.75 -15.66 -23.27
N ASP A 35 -3.56 -16.70 -23.18
CA ASP A 35 -3.36 -17.92 -23.96
C ASP A 35 -3.46 -17.66 -25.48
N VAL A 36 -4.41 -16.83 -25.92
CA VAL A 36 -4.54 -16.41 -27.33
C VAL A 36 -3.32 -15.59 -27.77
N LEU A 37 -2.86 -14.65 -26.96
CA LEU A 37 -1.67 -13.84 -27.23
C LEU A 37 -0.42 -14.73 -27.35
N PHE A 38 -0.25 -15.69 -26.44
CA PHE A 38 0.85 -16.65 -26.48
C PHE A 38 0.83 -17.46 -27.77
N ALA A 39 -0.31 -18.09 -28.10
CA ALA A 39 -0.44 -18.88 -29.31
C ALA A 39 -0.14 -18.05 -30.57
N THR A 40 -0.61 -16.81 -30.61
CA THR A 40 -0.35 -15.89 -31.72
C THR A 40 1.13 -15.57 -31.84
N LEU A 41 1.81 -15.26 -30.72
CA LEU A 41 3.24 -14.97 -30.71
C LEU A 41 4.08 -16.17 -31.17
N CYS A 42 3.71 -17.40 -30.79
CA CYS A 42 4.39 -18.61 -31.26
C CYS A 42 4.29 -18.82 -32.77
N LEU A 43 3.22 -18.33 -33.41
CA LEU A 43 3.04 -18.39 -34.86
C LEU A 43 3.75 -17.26 -35.62
N MET A 44 4.28 -16.25 -34.90
CA MET A 44 4.99 -15.15 -35.55
C MET A 44 6.43 -15.53 -35.92
N PRO A 45 6.94 -15.09 -37.08
CA PRO A 45 8.31 -15.36 -37.49
C PRO A 45 9.35 -14.86 -36.46
N GLY A 46 10.35 -15.70 -36.14
CA GLY A 46 11.42 -15.37 -35.20
C GLY A 46 11.05 -15.54 -33.73
N CYS A 47 9.96 -16.29 -33.44
CA CYS A 47 9.49 -16.57 -32.08
C CYS A 47 9.62 -18.04 -31.67
N GLU A 48 10.46 -18.82 -32.35
CA GLU A 48 10.56 -20.28 -32.20
C GLU A 48 11.05 -20.71 -30.81
N LYS A 49 11.73 -19.81 -30.09
CA LYS A 49 12.22 -20.03 -28.72
C LYS A 49 11.35 -19.34 -27.66
N TYR A 50 10.23 -18.73 -28.04
CA TYR A 50 9.29 -18.13 -27.09
C TYR A 50 8.47 -19.23 -26.43
N ASN A 51 8.59 -19.35 -25.10
CA ASN A 51 7.91 -20.37 -24.32
C ASN A 51 6.89 -19.77 -23.33
N LYS A 52 6.04 -20.63 -22.79
CA LYS A 52 4.94 -20.22 -21.91
C LYS A 52 5.44 -19.57 -20.62
N ASP A 53 6.54 -20.06 -20.04
CA ASP A 53 7.11 -19.51 -18.81
C ASP A 53 7.53 -18.04 -18.98
N VAL A 54 8.24 -17.72 -20.07
CA VAL A 54 8.66 -16.34 -20.38
C VAL A 54 7.45 -15.45 -20.67
N HIS A 55 6.42 -16.00 -21.32
CA HIS A 55 5.17 -15.29 -21.57
C HIS A 55 4.42 -14.96 -20.28
N ASP A 56 4.26 -15.96 -19.42
CA ASP A 56 3.53 -15.82 -18.16
C ASP A 56 4.26 -14.90 -17.19
N GLU A 57 5.59 -15.00 -17.11
CA GLU A 57 6.40 -14.08 -16.32
C GLU A 57 6.25 -12.63 -16.81
N TYR A 58 6.23 -12.41 -18.12
CA TYR A 58 6.01 -11.07 -18.68
C TYR A 58 4.61 -10.54 -18.33
N CYS A 59 3.57 -11.34 -18.52
CA CYS A 59 2.20 -10.94 -18.19
C CYS A 59 2.08 -10.61 -16.70
N ALA A 60 2.66 -11.44 -15.82
CA ALA A 60 2.67 -11.22 -14.38
C ALA A 60 3.44 -9.95 -14.00
N ARG A 61 4.57 -9.67 -14.67
CA ARG A 61 5.32 -8.42 -14.45
C ARG A 61 4.52 -7.20 -14.87
N HIS A 62 3.83 -7.26 -16.01
CA HIS A 62 2.98 -6.17 -16.47
C HIS A 62 1.81 -5.93 -15.51
N ALA A 63 1.11 -6.99 -15.09
CA ALA A 63 0.04 -6.90 -14.11
C ALA A 63 0.50 -6.28 -12.78
N ARG A 64 1.67 -6.69 -12.27
CA ARG A 64 2.27 -6.08 -11.06
C ARG A 64 2.58 -4.60 -11.25
N SER A 65 3.10 -4.21 -12.41
CA SER A 65 3.40 -2.81 -12.72
C SER A 65 2.13 -1.95 -12.73
N GLU A 66 1.04 -2.45 -13.33
CA GLU A 66 -0.24 -1.72 -13.35
C GLU A 66 -0.86 -1.62 -11.96
N ILE A 67 -0.84 -2.70 -11.17
CA ILE A 67 -1.31 -2.67 -9.78
C ILE A 67 -0.51 -1.66 -8.95
N ALA A 68 0.82 -1.62 -9.11
CA ALA A 68 1.68 -0.66 -8.41
C ALA A 68 1.38 0.80 -8.81
N ARG A 69 1.15 1.05 -10.11
CA ARG A 69 0.73 2.36 -10.61
C ARG A 69 -0.62 2.77 -10.01
N ALA A 70 -1.61 1.88 -10.05
CA ALA A 70 -2.93 2.11 -9.49
C ALA A 70 -2.86 2.37 -7.98
N ARG A 71 -2.01 1.63 -7.24
CA ARG A 71 -1.77 1.87 -5.81
C ARG A 71 -1.30 3.28 -5.53
N GLY A 72 -0.34 3.79 -6.30
CA GLY A 72 0.15 5.16 -6.15
C GLY A 72 -0.95 6.20 -6.38
N LEU A 73 -1.79 6.00 -7.41
CA LEU A 73 -2.90 6.91 -7.73
C LEU A 73 -4.02 6.86 -6.67
N ILE A 74 -4.40 5.67 -6.25
CA ILE A 74 -5.40 5.46 -5.19
C ILE A 74 -4.91 6.10 -3.88
N ALA A 75 -3.65 5.94 -3.51
CA ALA A 75 -3.10 6.56 -2.31
C ALA A 75 -3.24 8.09 -2.32
N ILE A 76 -2.99 8.73 -3.47
CA ILE A 76 -3.16 10.19 -3.64
C ILE A 76 -4.63 10.59 -3.47
N GLU A 77 -5.56 9.86 -4.09
CA GLU A 77 -6.99 10.17 -3.99
C GLU A 77 -7.55 9.89 -2.60
N LEU A 78 -7.09 8.83 -1.95
CA LEU A 78 -7.50 8.45 -0.60
C LEU A 78 -7.08 9.52 0.42
N GLU A 79 -5.87 10.07 0.32
CA GLU A 79 -5.41 11.18 1.16
C GLU A 79 -6.27 12.45 1.00
N LYS A 80 -6.73 12.72 -0.23
CA LYS A 80 -7.66 13.84 -0.50
C LYS A 80 -9.02 13.64 0.16
N LEU A 81 -9.51 12.40 0.28
CA LEU A 81 -10.76 12.11 0.97
C LEU A 81 -10.59 12.24 2.48
N TRP A 82 -9.52 11.68 3.04
CA TRP A 82 -9.23 11.74 4.46
C TRP A 82 -9.01 13.16 4.98
N SER A 83 -8.22 13.97 4.27
CA SER A 83 -8.01 15.39 4.63
C SER A 83 -9.29 16.22 4.64
N LYS A 84 -10.35 15.75 3.97
CA LYS A 84 -11.68 16.37 3.93
C LYS A 84 -12.69 15.70 4.88
N GLY A 85 -12.30 14.68 5.63
CA GLY A 85 -13.20 13.89 6.48
C GLY A 85 -14.28 13.14 5.71
N VAL A 86 -14.07 12.86 4.42
CA VAL A 86 -15.05 12.16 3.59
C VAL A 86 -14.97 10.66 3.85
N VAL A 87 -16.12 10.04 4.10
CA VAL A 87 -16.23 8.59 4.26
C VAL A 87 -16.09 7.91 2.89
N LEU A 88 -15.11 7.02 2.80
CA LEU A 88 -14.90 6.17 1.64
C LEU A 88 -16.12 5.26 1.41
N THR A 89 -16.52 5.10 0.15
CA THR A 89 -17.64 4.23 -0.25
C THR A 89 -17.25 3.38 -1.45
N TYR A 90 -17.96 2.27 -1.68
CA TYR A 90 -17.75 1.43 -2.87
C TYR A 90 -17.85 2.16 -4.20
N ARG A 91 -18.56 3.30 -4.25
CA ARG A 91 -18.60 4.15 -5.44
C ARG A 91 -17.24 4.75 -5.77
N HIS A 92 -16.46 5.15 -4.77
CA HIS A 92 -15.11 5.68 -4.98
C HIS A 92 -14.20 4.58 -5.55
N THR A 93 -14.22 3.40 -4.94
CA THR A 93 -13.47 2.22 -5.43
C THR A 93 -13.83 1.87 -6.86
N ALA A 94 -15.12 1.92 -7.23
CA ALA A 94 -15.57 1.66 -8.59
C ALA A 94 -15.10 2.72 -9.60
N ILE A 95 -15.11 4.00 -9.21
CA ILE A 95 -14.59 5.10 -10.04
C ILE A 95 -13.09 4.91 -10.26
N TRP A 96 -12.33 4.66 -9.20
CA TRP A 96 -10.88 4.46 -9.29
C TRP A 96 -10.51 3.20 -10.06
N ALA A 97 -11.24 2.10 -9.91
CA ALA A 97 -11.03 0.91 -10.73
C ALA A 97 -11.16 1.24 -12.23
N ARG A 98 -12.19 2.02 -12.59
CA ARG A 98 -12.40 2.47 -13.97
C ARG A 98 -11.32 3.44 -14.45
N GLU A 99 -11.02 4.47 -13.66
CA GLU A 99 -10.08 5.55 -14.04
C GLU A 99 -8.63 5.09 -14.05
N PHE A 100 -8.27 4.14 -13.19
CA PHE A 100 -6.91 3.61 -13.08
C PHE A 100 -6.74 2.27 -13.80
N GLU A 101 -7.76 1.84 -14.55
CA GLU A 101 -7.71 0.69 -15.47
C GLU A 101 -7.37 -0.64 -14.77
N VAL A 102 -7.86 -0.81 -13.54
CA VAL A 102 -7.74 -2.05 -12.76
C VAL A 102 -9.11 -2.68 -12.50
N THR A 103 -9.13 -3.95 -12.12
CA THR A 103 -10.39 -4.58 -11.70
C THR A 103 -10.88 -3.98 -10.39
N PHE A 104 -12.20 -4.03 -10.15
CA PHE A 104 -12.78 -3.58 -8.88
C PHE A 104 -12.13 -4.28 -7.68
N LYS A 105 -11.93 -5.59 -7.77
CA LYS A 105 -11.28 -6.38 -6.72
C LYS A 105 -9.86 -5.87 -6.42
N GLN A 106 -9.05 -5.62 -7.44
CA GLN A 106 -7.70 -5.08 -7.25
C GLN A 106 -7.72 -3.69 -6.61
N ALA A 107 -8.65 -2.82 -7.01
CA ALA A 107 -8.80 -1.51 -6.38
C ALA A 107 -9.24 -1.64 -4.91
N ASP A 108 -10.16 -2.54 -4.61
CA ASP A 108 -10.65 -2.81 -3.25
C ASP A 108 -9.53 -3.35 -2.34
N ASP A 109 -8.78 -4.35 -2.82
CA ASP A 109 -7.62 -4.91 -2.12
C ASP A 109 -6.58 -3.80 -1.80
N ILE A 110 -6.26 -2.95 -2.78
CA ILE A 110 -5.35 -1.81 -2.60
C ILE A 110 -5.87 -0.85 -1.52
N VAL A 111 -7.17 -0.53 -1.56
CA VAL A 111 -7.79 0.42 -0.64
C VAL A 111 -7.77 -0.11 0.79
N ILE A 112 -8.10 -1.39 0.98
CA ILE A 112 -8.05 -2.07 2.28
C ILE A 112 -6.63 -2.04 2.83
N ASP A 113 -5.63 -2.39 2.01
CA ASP A 113 -4.23 -2.37 2.42
C ASP A 113 -3.79 -0.97 2.88
N LEU A 114 -4.08 0.06 2.08
CA LEU A 114 -3.69 1.44 2.38
C LEU A 114 -4.41 2.00 3.62
N ALA A 115 -5.68 1.66 3.80
CA ALA A 115 -6.43 2.05 5.00
C ALA A 115 -5.89 1.35 6.24
N GLY A 116 -5.55 0.07 6.14
CA GLY A 116 -4.92 -0.70 7.21
C GLY A 116 -3.56 -0.11 7.63
N GLU A 117 -2.70 0.24 6.66
CA GLU A 117 -1.42 0.90 6.92
C GLU A 117 -1.60 2.22 7.69
N ARG A 118 -2.60 3.02 7.33
CA ARG A 118 -2.89 4.27 8.04
C ARG A 118 -3.39 4.05 9.47
N ILE A 119 -4.34 3.13 9.66
CA ILE A 119 -4.87 2.79 10.99
C ILE A 119 -3.73 2.31 11.90
N ASN A 120 -2.86 1.43 11.40
CA ASN A 120 -1.71 0.96 12.17
C ASN A 120 -0.78 2.11 12.57
N LYS A 121 -0.50 3.04 11.65
CA LYS A 121 0.30 4.22 11.94
C LYS A 121 -0.36 5.13 13.00
N GLU A 122 -1.66 5.37 12.90
CA GLU A 122 -2.40 6.16 13.89
C GLU A 122 -2.37 5.49 15.28
N ILE A 123 -2.46 4.15 15.34
CA ILE A 123 -2.30 3.39 16.59
C ILE A 123 -0.88 3.55 17.15
N GLU A 124 0.15 3.42 16.32
CA GLU A 124 1.55 3.62 16.74
C GLU A 124 1.80 5.04 17.27
N ASP A 125 1.27 6.06 16.60
CA ASP A 125 1.37 7.46 17.01
C ASP A 125 0.68 7.71 18.36
N LEU A 126 -0.51 7.11 18.58
CA LEU A 126 -1.23 7.20 19.86
C LEU A 126 -0.47 6.50 21.00
N GLN A 127 0.08 5.31 20.75
CA GLN A 127 0.89 4.59 21.74
C GLN A 127 2.17 5.34 22.09
N ALA A 128 2.82 5.99 21.12
CA ALA A 128 4.00 6.82 21.35
C ALA A 128 3.67 8.06 22.20
N ALA A 129 2.53 8.70 21.95
CA ALA A 129 2.06 9.82 22.75
C ALA A 129 1.75 9.41 24.20
N GLU A 130 1.10 8.26 24.41
CA GLU A 130 0.81 7.73 25.74
C GLU A 130 2.09 7.38 26.52
N ALA A 131 3.09 6.78 25.85
CA ALA A 131 4.38 6.46 26.45
C ALA A 131 5.17 7.73 26.83
N TRP A 132 5.09 8.79 26.01
CA TRP A 132 5.69 10.08 26.33
C TRP A 132 5.04 10.74 27.55
N ASP A 133 3.71 10.72 27.62
CA ASP A 133 2.94 11.32 28.73
C ASP A 133 3.20 10.59 30.06
N THR A 134 3.27 9.25 30.00
CA THR A 134 3.64 8.39 31.15
C THR A 134 5.06 8.67 31.61
N THR A 135 5.99 8.90 30.68
CA THR A 135 7.37 9.25 31.02
C THR A 135 7.42 10.62 31.71
N GLN A 136 6.71 11.64 31.21
CA GLN A 136 6.70 12.97 31.84
C GLN A 136 6.04 12.98 33.23
N GLN A 137 4.97 12.20 33.45
CA GLN A 137 4.38 12.03 34.78
C GLN A 137 5.35 11.40 35.79
N ALA A 138 6.27 10.53 35.36
CA ALA A 138 7.28 9.94 36.24
C ALA A 138 8.38 10.92 36.67
N TRP A 139 8.55 12.06 35.99
CA TRP A 139 9.54 13.11 36.33
C TRP A 139 8.97 14.26 37.15
N LEU A 140 7.65 14.34 37.33
CA LEU A 140 7.08 15.28 38.28
C LEU A 140 7.43 14.78 39.68
N PRO A 141 8.18 15.56 40.49
CA PRO A 141 8.35 15.20 41.89
C PRO A 141 6.94 15.06 42.47
N TYR A 142 6.67 13.95 43.16
CA TYR A 142 5.49 13.86 44.01
C TYR A 142 5.42 15.15 44.82
N PRO A 143 4.27 15.85 44.88
CA PRO A 143 4.14 16.91 45.84
C PRO A 143 4.39 16.25 47.20
N THR A 144 5.56 16.49 47.76
CA THR A 144 5.78 16.38 49.20
C THR A 144 4.82 17.39 49.77
N VAL A 145 3.60 16.94 50.04
CA VAL A 145 2.77 17.54 51.06
C VAL A 145 3.59 17.32 52.33
N GLU A 146 4.48 18.27 52.63
CA GLU A 146 4.89 18.49 54.00
C GLU A 146 3.59 18.79 54.73
N SER A 147 3.04 17.72 55.28
CA SER A 147 1.86 17.78 56.09
C SER A 147 2.27 18.53 57.34
N ASP A 148 1.99 19.83 57.39
CA ASP A 148 1.87 20.59 58.63
C ASP A 148 0.69 20.02 59.43
N ILE A 149 0.84 18.78 59.90
CA ILE A 149 0.01 18.16 60.93
C ILE A 149 0.70 18.46 62.25
N ASN A 150 0.78 19.73 62.60
CA ASN A 150 1.16 20.19 63.94
C ASN A 150 0.54 21.57 64.28
N GLU A 151 -0.63 21.89 63.73
CA GLU A 151 -1.38 23.11 64.12
C GLU A 151 -2.84 22.84 64.53
N VAL A 152 -3.10 21.65 65.04
CA VAL A 152 -4.31 21.37 65.82
C VAL A 152 -3.81 20.74 67.13
N TRP A 153 -4.35 21.13 68.29
CA TRP A 153 -4.01 20.67 69.67
C TRP A 153 -3.05 21.53 70.53
N ALA A 154 -2.90 22.84 70.28
CA ALA A 154 -2.29 23.77 71.26
C ALA A 154 -3.19 24.95 71.65
N LEU A 155 -4.51 24.79 71.52
CA LEU A 155 -5.51 25.73 72.06
C LEU A 155 -6.56 24.94 72.85
N GLY A 156 -6.18 24.58 74.07
CA GLY A 156 -7.04 23.94 75.06
C GLY A 156 -6.22 23.71 76.32
N ASP A 157 -6.61 24.38 77.41
CA ASP A 157 -6.01 24.42 78.76
C ASP A 157 -4.95 25.53 78.92
N HIS A 158 -5.19 26.68 79.55
CA HIS A 158 -5.89 26.90 80.81
C HIS A 158 -6.61 28.26 80.85
N ALA A 159 -7.93 28.21 81.06
CA ALA A 159 -8.71 29.27 81.69
C ALA A 159 -9.56 28.62 82.78
N ALA A 160 -9.01 28.53 83.99
CA ALA A 160 -9.71 28.40 85.28
C ALA A 160 -8.68 28.46 86.41
#